data_AF-A0AAU7PRA2-F1
#
_entry.id   AF-A0AAU7PRA2-F1
#
_cell.length_a   1.000
_cell.length_b   1.000
_cell.length_c   1.000
_cell.angle_alpha   90.00
_cell.angle_beta   90.00
_cell.angle_gamma   90.00
#
_symmetry.space_group_name_H-M   'P 1'
#
loop_
_entity.id
_entity.type
_entity.pdbx_description
1 polymer ?
#
loop_
_entity_poly.entity_id
_entity_poly.type
_entity_poly.pdbx_seq_one_letter_code
_entity_poly.pdbx_strand_id
1 'polypeptide(L)'
;MKYKCPCCGCYTFDNKPDGSYDICQVCFWEDDPIQLEDPTCEGGANKVSLIQAQKNYKKFGACEREMIPHVRKPTENEYLIKYFYEELIMSLITMSLPAEEQNDMIGIGCTGDEILQDFSNSYIDRKQFYLDNNVFDDKRIQILDEFDRFLNKYDGHDENFYWDIEQLKSNPLWEELRVQAKIVISQVFGMIYRIEIERKNELVDGKLIEHTRRKLIEVKDEVP
;
A
#
# COMPACT_ATOMS: atom_id res chain seq x y z
N MET A 1 -10.05 -6.55 -10.24
CA MET A 1 -8.83 -6.46 -9.42
C MET A 1 -8.13 -7.80 -9.42
N LYS A 2 -6.83 -7.80 -9.75
CA LYS A 2 -6.01 -9.00 -9.53
C LYS A 2 -5.85 -9.24 -8.03
N TYR A 3 -5.75 -10.48 -7.60
CA TYR A 3 -5.58 -10.85 -6.21
C TYR A 3 -4.18 -11.39 -5.96
N LYS A 4 -3.75 -11.19 -4.72
CA LYS A 4 -2.43 -11.56 -4.24
C LYS A 4 -2.33 -13.09 -4.13
N CYS A 5 -1.34 -13.67 -4.79
CA CYS A 5 -0.99 -15.06 -4.56
C CYS A 5 -0.49 -15.23 -3.11
N PRO A 6 -1.03 -16.18 -2.32
CA PRO A 6 -0.64 -16.38 -0.92
C PRO A 6 0.79 -16.90 -0.77
N CYS A 7 1.36 -17.51 -1.82
CA CYS A 7 2.71 -18.03 -1.84
C CYS A 7 3.75 -16.92 -2.12
N CYS A 8 3.71 -16.29 -3.30
CA CYS A 8 4.74 -15.32 -3.70
C CYS A 8 4.45 -13.88 -3.32
N GLY A 9 3.18 -13.54 -3.09
CA GLY A 9 2.74 -12.18 -2.80
C GLY A 9 2.59 -11.26 -4.01
N CYS A 10 2.79 -11.75 -5.24
CA CYS A 10 2.49 -11.01 -6.48
C CYS A 10 0.98 -11.05 -6.81
N TYR A 11 0.48 -10.01 -7.49
CA TYR A 11 -0.93 -9.87 -7.84
C TYR A 11 -1.24 -10.58 -9.17
N THR A 12 -1.35 -11.91 -9.14
CA THR A 12 -1.46 -12.73 -10.36
C THR A 12 -2.86 -13.30 -10.62
N PHE A 13 -3.67 -13.51 -9.57
CA PHE A 13 -4.95 -14.20 -9.69
C PHE A 13 -6.05 -13.27 -10.19
N ASP A 14 -6.94 -13.74 -11.06
CA ASP A 14 -8.08 -12.95 -11.54
C ASP A 14 -9.24 -12.92 -10.53
N ASN A 15 -9.35 -13.97 -9.72
CA ASN A 15 -10.37 -14.12 -8.70
C ASN A 15 -9.77 -14.10 -7.29
N LYS A 16 -10.60 -13.81 -6.30
CA LYS A 16 -10.17 -13.90 -4.90
C LYS A 16 -9.74 -15.34 -4.63
N PRO A 17 -8.58 -15.57 -4.01
CA PRO A 17 -8.14 -16.92 -3.65
C PRO A 17 -9.06 -17.48 -2.56
N ASP A 18 -10.06 -18.25 -2.97
CA ASP A 18 -11.08 -18.90 -2.14
C ASP A 18 -11.23 -20.40 -2.50
N GLY A 19 -10.24 -20.95 -3.18
CA GLY A 19 -10.27 -22.30 -3.74
C GLY A 19 -10.69 -22.32 -5.20
N SER A 20 -10.25 -21.33 -5.99
CA SER A 20 -10.53 -21.29 -7.43
C SER A 20 -9.70 -22.30 -8.22
N TYR A 21 -8.67 -22.88 -7.60
CA TYR A 21 -7.64 -23.72 -8.23
C TYR A 21 -6.90 -22.98 -9.36
N ASP A 22 -6.89 -21.64 -9.34
CA ASP A 22 -6.08 -20.85 -10.25
C ASP A 22 -4.59 -21.05 -9.95
N ILE A 23 -3.76 -21.13 -11.00
CA ILE A 23 -2.32 -21.34 -10.88
C ILE A 23 -1.58 -20.00 -11.05
N CYS A 24 -0.77 -19.65 -10.06
CA CYS A 24 0.05 -18.45 -10.09
C CYS A 24 1.20 -18.60 -11.08
N GLN A 25 1.25 -17.83 -12.16
CA GLN A 25 2.36 -17.92 -13.14
C GLN A 25 3.73 -17.50 -12.59
N VAL A 26 3.78 -16.80 -11.46
CA VAL A 26 5.02 -16.32 -10.83
C VAL A 26 5.71 -17.40 -10.00
N CYS A 27 4.94 -18.23 -9.30
CA CYS A 27 5.50 -19.22 -8.38
C CYS A 27 4.93 -20.63 -8.54
N PHE A 28 3.94 -20.79 -9.41
CA PHE A 28 3.22 -22.03 -9.70
C PHE A 28 2.41 -22.61 -8.53
N TRP A 29 2.08 -21.79 -7.53
CA TRP A 29 1.12 -22.18 -6.50
C TRP A 29 -0.30 -22.28 -7.07
N GLU A 30 -0.97 -23.39 -6.81
CA GLU A 30 -2.38 -23.61 -7.15
C GLU A 30 -3.27 -23.24 -5.96
N ASP A 31 -4.33 -22.47 -6.22
CA ASP A 31 -5.23 -21.95 -5.19
C ASP A 31 -6.12 -23.05 -4.57
N ASP A 32 -5.58 -23.74 -3.56
CA ASP A 32 -6.27 -24.81 -2.83
C ASP A 32 -6.94 -24.28 -1.54
N PRO A 33 -8.26 -24.46 -1.37
CA PRO A 33 -8.98 -23.92 -0.21
C PRO A 33 -8.59 -24.60 1.10
N ILE A 34 -8.23 -25.88 1.08
CA ILE A 34 -7.82 -26.64 2.27
C ILE A 34 -6.45 -26.14 2.74
N GLN A 35 -5.51 -25.95 1.82
CA GLN A 35 -4.17 -25.44 2.14
C GLN A 35 -4.16 -23.93 2.44
N LEU A 36 -5.18 -23.18 2.01
CA LEU A 36 -5.44 -21.82 2.47
C LEU A 36 -5.97 -21.79 3.92
N GLU A 37 -6.90 -22.68 4.26
CA GLU A 37 -7.48 -22.79 5.61
C GLU A 37 -6.47 -23.32 6.63
N ASP A 38 -5.70 -24.35 6.26
CA ASP A 38 -4.57 -24.87 7.02
C ASP A 38 -3.25 -24.72 6.22
N PRO A 39 -2.51 -23.60 6.43
CA PRO A 39 -1.23 -23.35 5.76
C PRO A 39 -0.11 -24.36 6.05
N THR A 40 -0.31 -25.29 6.98
CA THR A 40 0.62 -26.39 7.29
C THR A 40 0.25 -27.69 6.58
N CYS A 41 -0.94 -27.78 5.99
CA CYS A 41 -1.42 -28.97 5.29
C CYS A 41 -0.59 -29.26 4.03
N GLU A 42 -0.11 -30.49 3.92
CA GLU A 42 0.62 -31.02 2.76
C GLU A 42 -0.27 -31.99 1.96
N GLY A 43 0.04 -32.16 0.68
CA GLY A 43 -0.62 -33.17 -0.16
C GLY A 43 -2.03 -32.81 -0.67
N GLY A 44 -2.38 -31.52 -0.68
CA GLY A 44 -3.55 -31.00 -1.40
C GLY A 44 -3.28 -30.88 -2.90
N ALA A 45 -3.80 -29.85 -3.55
CA ALA A 45 -3.43 -29.53 -4.93
C ALA A 45 -1.90 -29.30 -5.08
N ASN A 46 -1.27 -28.78 -4.04
CA ASN A 46 0.17 -28.63 -3.93
C ASN A 46 0.74 -29.72 -3.01
N LYS A 47 1.88 -30.33 -3.38
CA LYS A 47 2.50 -31.38 -2.54
C LYS A 47 3.01 -30.80 -1.23
N VAL A 48 3.60 -29.62 -1.30
CA VAL A 48 4.11 -28.89 -0.13
C VAL A 48 3.02 -28.02 0.50
N SER A 49 3.16 -27.71 1.78
CA SER A 49 2.31 -26.76 2.47
C SER A 49 2.54 -25.32 2.02
N LEU A 50 1.56 -24.44 2.25
CA LEU A 50 1.67 -23.02 1.88
C LEU A 50 2.88 -22.35 2.56
N ILE A 51 3.14 -22.66 3.84
CA ILE A 51 4.33 -22.14 4.55
C ILE A 51 5.63 -22.62 3.88
N GLN A 52 5.67 -23.87 3.44
CA GLN A 52 6.84 -24.41 2.76
C GLN A 52 7.00 -23.80 1.36
N ALA A 53 5.91 -23.60 0.63
CA ALA A 53 5.89 -22.92 -0.66
C ALA A 53 6.41 -21.48 -0.56
N GLN A 54 6.00 -20.72 0.46
CA GLN A 54 6.51 -19.36 0.72
C GLN A 54 8.02 -19.34 0.97
N LYS A 55 8.54 -20.30 1.74
CA LYS A 55 10.00 -20.46 1.98
C LYS A 55 10.73 -20.84 0.70
N ASN A 56 10.15 -21.75 -0.07
CA ASN A 56 10.68 -22.23 -1.35
C ASN A 56 10.77 -21.08 -2.37
N TYR A 57 9.72 -20.28 -2.51
CA TYR A 57 9.71 -19.12 -3.39
C TYR A 57 10.82 -18.13 -3.04
N LYS A 58 10.99 -17.80 -1.75
CA LYS A 58 12.10 -16.94 -1.30
C LYS A 58 13.48 -17.53 -1.62
N LYS A 59 13.62 -18.86 -1.64
CA LYS A 59 14.89 -19.55 -1.85
C LYS A 59 15.24 -19.74 -3.32
N PHE A 60 14.26 -20.01 -4.19
CA PHE A 60 14.51 -20.37 -5.59
C PHE A 60 13.42 -19.94 -6.59
N GLY A 61 12.43 -19.14 -6.18
CA GLY A 61 11.47 -18.51 -7.10
C GLY A 61 10.28 -19.37 -7.53
N ALA A 62 10.04 -20.53 -6.91
CA ALA A 62 8.87 -21.38 -7.16
C ALA A 62 8.32 -22.00 -5.86
N CYS A 63 7.05 -22.44 -5.87
CA CYS A 63 6.42 -23.12 -4.73
C CYS A 63 7.09 -24.48 -4.45
N GLU A 64 7.51 -25.19 -5.50
CA GLU A 64 8.22 -26.46 -5.46
C GLU A 64 9.38 -26.44 -6.45
N ARG A 65 10.44 -27.21 -6.18
CA ARG A 65 11.67 -27.18 -6.99
C ARG A 65 11.41 -27.70 -8.41
N GLU A 66 10.51 -28.65 -8.52
CA GLU A 66 10.05 -29.27 -9.76
C GLU A 66 9.27 -28.29 -10.64
N MET A 67 8.72 -27.21 -10.07
CA MET A 67 7.91 -26.22 -10.79
C MET A 67 8.72 -25.05 -11.36
N ILE A 68 10.03 -25.00 -11.09
CA ILE A 68 10.94 -23.98 -11.64
C ILE A 68 10.83 -23.85 -13.18
N PRO A 69 10.66 -24.92 -13.98
CA PRO A 69 10.49 -24.77 -15.43
C PRO A 69 9.17 -24.10 -15.86
N HIS A 70 8.20 -23.97 -14.95
CA HIS A 70 6.85 -23.47 -15.24
C HIS A 70 6.59 -22.06 -14.70
N VAL A 71 7.54 -21.47 -13.98
CA VAL A 71 7.43 -20.10 -13.46
C VAL A 71 7.96 -19.08 -14.46
N ARG A 72 7.46 -17.85 -14.35
CA ARG A 72 8.07 -16.65 -14.92
C ARG A 72 8.42 -15.66 -13.83
N LYS A 73 9.33 -14.72 -14.14
CA LYS A 73 9.49 -13.54 -13.29
C LYS A 73 8.16 -12.75 -13.23
N PRO A 74 7.84 -12.12 -12.10
CA PRO A 74 6.76 -11.16 -12.05
C PRO A 74 6.99 -10.06 -13.07
N THR A 75 5.91 -9.55 -13.65
CA THR A 75 5.99 -8.31 -14.42
C THR A 75 6.25 -7.15 -13.45
N GLU A 76 6.78 -6.04 -13.95
CA GLU A 76 6.92 -4.83 -13.14
C GLU A 76 5.57 -4.44 -12.53
N ASN A 77 4.48 -4.52 -13.30
CA ASN A 77 3.14 -4.20 -12.82
C ASN A 77 2.70 -5.08 -11.63
N GLU A 78 2.99 -6.39 -11.64
CA GLU A 78 2.58 -7.29 -10.55
C GLU A 78 3.26 -7.00 -9.21
N TYR A 79 4.47 -6.39 -9.23
CA TYR A 79 5.14 -5.86 -8.05
C TYR A 79 4.68 -4.45 -7.70
N LEU A 80 4.58 -3.58 -8.72
CA LEU A 80 4.28 -2.17 -8.57
C LEU A 80 2.85 -1.91 -8.12
N ILE A 81 1.88 -2.79 -8.47
CA ILE A 81 0.50 -2.69 -7.99
C ILE A 81 0.48 -2.61 -6.46
N LYS A 82 1.20 -3.51 -5.78
CA LYS A 82 1.27 -3.52 -4.32
C LYS A 82 1.88 -2.23 -3.78
N TYR A 83 3.02 -1.87 -4.34
CA TYR A 83 3.78 -0.71 -3.88
C TYR A 83 2.97 0.57 -4.03
N PHE A 84 2.40 0.84 -5.20
CA PHE A 84 1.60 2.04 -5.45
C PHE A 84 0.32 2.07 -4.61
N TYR A 85 -0.34 0.91 -4.46
CA TYR A 85 -1.50 0.79 -3.59
C TYR A 85 -1.16 1.13 -2.12
N GLU A 86 -0.05 0.62 -1.61
CA GLU A 86 0.42 0.92 -0.24
C GLU A 86 0.82 2.40 -0.09
N GLU A 87 1.51 3.00 -1.08
CA GLU A 87 1.88 4.42 -1.04
C GLU A 87 0.65 5.34 -1.04
N LEU A 88 -0.40 4.99 -1.81
CA LEU A 88 -1.66 5.75 -1.78
C LEU A 88 -2.36 5.66 -0.42
N ILE A 89 -2.37 4.48 0.20
CA ILE A 89 -2.92 4.35 1.55
C ILE A 89 -2.08 5.16 2.55
N MET A 90 -0.75 5.09 2.45
CA MET A 90 0.13 5.83 3.35
C MET A 90 -0.05 7.33 3.23
N SER A 91 -0.16 7.89 2.02
CA SER A 91 -0.36 9.33 1.82
C SER A 91 -1.67 9.81 2.46
N LEU A 92 -2.76 9.05 2.26
CA LEU A 92 -4.05 9.33 2.88
C LEU A 92 -4.02 9.20 4.41
N ILE A 93 -3.33 8.17 4.94
CA ILE A 93 -3.15 8.02 6.39
C ILE A 93 -2.40 9.24 6.92
N THR A 94 -1.28 9.63 6.31
CA THR A 94 -0.53 10.83 6.73
C THR A 94 -1.42 12.06 6.77
N MET A 95 -2.23 12.30 5.72
CA MET A 95 -3.21 13.40 5.71
C MET A 95 -4.20 13.35 6.88
N SER A 96 -4.57 12.15 7.32
CA SER A 96 -5.55 11.93 8.39
C SER A 96 -5.01 12.15 9.81
N LEU A 97 -3.69 12.20 9.98
CA LEU A 97 -3.03 12.26 11.28
C LEU A 97 -3.05 13.68 11.89
N PRO A 98 -2.94 13.80 13.23
CA PRO A 98 -2.66 15.08 13.89
C PRO A 98 -1.37 15.74 13.35
N ALA A 99 -1.25 17.07 13.48
CA ALA A 99 -0.12 17.83 12.93
C ALA A 99 1.26 17.33 13.38
N GLU A 100 1.39 16.92 14.64
CA GLU A 100 2.65 16.41 15.19
C GLU A 100 3.02 15.08 14.53
N GLU A 101 2.06 14.17 14.41
CA GLU A 101 2.24 12.88 13.74
C GLU A 101 2.46 13.03 12.23
N GLN A 102 1.84 14.03 11.59
CA GLN A 102 2.11 14.40 10.20
C GLN A 102 3.58 14.81 10.01
N ASN A 103 4.07 15.70 10.86
CA ASN A 103 5.45 16.15 10.83
C ASN A 103 6.42 15.00 11.14
N ASP A 104 6.06 14.14 12.10
CA ASP A 104 6.78 12.91 12.38
C ASP A 104 6.69 11.88 11.26
N MET A 105 5.76 11.98 10.31
CA MET A 105 5.69 11.07 9.16
C MET A 105 6.56 11.57 8.01
N ILE A 106 6.54 12.89 7.76
CA ILE A 106 7.33 13.54 6.70
C ILE A 106 8.81 13.63 7.08
N GLY A 107 9.12 13.95 8.34
CA GLY A 107 10.49 14.13 8.82
C GLY A 107 11.04 15.50 8.42
N ILE A 108 12.11 15.51 7.61
CA ILE A 108 12.75 16.74 7.17
C ILE A 108 12.04 17.28 5.92
N GLY A 109 11.26 18.35 6.06
CA GLY A 109 10.62 19.00 4.91
C GLY A 109 9.50 19.96 5.29
N CYS A 110 8.86 20.53 4.27
CA CYS A 110 7.65 21.32 4.42
C CYS A 110 6.44 20.38 4.51
N THR A 111 6.00 20.07 5.72
CA THR A 111 5.01 19.01 5.97
C THR A 111 3.72 19.17 5.16
N GLY A 112 3.19 20.39 5.02
CA GLY A 112 1.98 20.60 4.24
C GLY A 112 2.15 20.31 2.74
N ASP A 113 3.23 20.80 2.14
CA ASP A 113 3.53 20.60 0.72
C ASP A 113 3.84 19.13 0.40
N GLU A 114 4.69 18.49 1.22
CA GLU A 114 5.07 17.08 1.06
C GLU A 114 3.85 16.17 1.13
N ILE A 115 2.91 16.45 2.03
CA ILE A 115 1.66 15.68 2.15
C ILE A 115 0.83 15.76 0.87
N LEU A 116 0.61 16.96 0.32
CA LEU A 116 -0.16 17.15 -0.91
C LEU A 116 0.55 16.51 -2.11
N GLN A 117 1.87 16.70 -2.20
CA GLN A 117 2.69 16.13 -3.25
C GLN A 117 2.72 14.59 -3.20
N ASP A 118 2.82 13.99 -2.02
CA ASP A 118 2.78 12.53 -1.85
C ASP A 118 1.44 11.94 -2.33
N PHE A 119 0.32 12.61 -2.06
CA PHE A 119 -0.97 12.18 -2.60
C PHE A 119 -1.01 12.31 -4.13
N SER A 120 -0.59 13.43 -4.69
CA SER A 120 -0.55 13.63 -6.14
C SER A 120 0.30 12.55 -6.84
N ASN A 121 1.50 12.30 -6.32
CA ASN A 121 2.40 11.26 -6.81
C ASN A 121 1.81 9.84 -6.68
N SER A 122 1.05 9.59 -5.60
CA SER A 122 0.51 8.26 -5.30
C SER A 122 -0.82 7.97 -5.99
N TYR A 123 -1.62 8.99 -6.29
CA TYR A 123 -2.91 8.84 -6.96
C TYR A 123 -2.90 9.38 -8.39
N ILE A 124 -2.69 10.69 -8.57
CA ILE A 124 -2.92 11.41 -9.83
C ILE A 124 -2.01 10.89 -10.94
N ASP A 125 -0.70 10.85 -10.67
CA ASP A 125 0.30 10.36 -11.61
C ASP A 125 0.09 8.87 -11.96
N ARG A 126 -0.65 8.15 -11.13
CA ARG A 126 -0.85 6.70 -11.22
C ARG A 126 -2.28 6.29 -11.55
N LYS A 127 -3.18 7.25 -11.77
CA LYS A 127 -4.60 6.96 -12.00
C LYS A 127 -4.80 6.00 -13.16
N GLN A 128 -4.12 6.25 -14.29
CA GLN A 128 -4.22 5.38 -15.46
C GLN A 128 -3.68 3.98 -15.16
N PHE A 129 -2.58 3.86 -14.41
CA PHE A 129 -2.05 2.58 -13.97
C PHE A 129 -3.07 1.79 -13.15
N TYR A 130 -3.81 2.45 -12.24
CA TYR A 130 -4.85 1.78 -11.46
C TYR A 130 -6.02 1.30 -12.31
N LEU A 131 -6.44 2.08 -13.32
CA LEU A 131 -7.48 1.70 -14.27
C LEU A 131 -7.05 0.50 -15.12
N ASP A 132 -5.87 0.58 -15.74
CA ASP A 132 -5.35 -0.46 -16.64
C ASP A 132 -5.17 -1.81 -15.93
N ASN A 133 -4.81 -1.78 -14.64
CA ASN A 133 -4.61 -2.96 -13.82
C ASN A 133 -5.84 -3.34 -12.97
N ASN A 134 -6.99 -2.66 -13.18
CA ASN A 134 -8.25 -2.88 -12.47
C ASN A 134 -8.08 -2.88 -10.94
N VAL A 135 -7.21 -2.02 -10.41
CA VAL A 135 -6.89 -1.93 -8.96
C VAL A 135 -8.08 -1.37 -8.19
N PHE A 136 -8.78 -0.40 -8.78
CA PHE A 136 -9.98 0.20 -8.22
C PHE A 136 -11.14 0.04 -9.19
N ASP A 137 -12.36 -0.11 -8.66
CA ASP A 137 -13.58 -0.01 -9.45
C ASP A 137 -13.96 1.46 -9.69
N ASP A 138 -14.93 1.68 -10.59
CA ASP A 138 -15.37 3.04 -10.97
C ASP A 138 -15.81 3.87 -9.76
N LYS A 139 -16.45 3.23 -8.77
CA LYS A 139 -16.92 3.91 -7.56
C LYS A 139 -15.76 4.42 -6.71
N ARG A 140 -14.74 3.59 -6.51
CA ARG A 140 -13.52 3.97 -5.76
C ARG A 140 -12.72 5.04 -6.48
N ILE A 141 -12.64 4.96 -7.82
CA ILE A 141 -12.01 6.01 -8.64
C ILE A 141 -12.75 7.33 -8.47
N GLN A 142 -14.09 7.33 -8.52
CA GLN A 142 -14.89 8.54 -8.34
C GLN A 142 -14.63 9.20 -6.98
N ILE A 143 -14.56 8.42 -5.90
CA ILE A 143 -14.29 8.95 -4.55
C ILE A 143 -12.91 9.62 -4.49
N LEU A 144 -11.88 8.99 -5.07
CA LEU A 144 -10.53 9.55 -5.11
C LEU A 144 -10.46 10.83 -5.98
N ASP A 145 -11.19 10.88 -7.10
CA ASP A 145 -11.32 12.08 -7.95
C ASP A 145 -12.05 13.24 -7.22
N GLU A 146 -13.05 12.91 -6.41
CA GLU A 146 -13.75 13.90 -5.59
C GLU A 146 -12.84 14.45 -4.49
N PHE A 147 -12.02 13.59 -3.89
CA PHE A 147 -11.02 14.01 -2.91
C PHE A 147 -9.92 14.88 -3.51
N ASP A 148 -9.41 14.52 -4.70
CA ASP A 148 -8.47 15.36 -5.45
C ASP A 148 -9.03 16.76 -5.72
N ARG A 149 -10.28 16.83 -6.23
CA ARG A 149 -10.96 18.13 -6.42
C ARG A 149 -11.12 18.93 -5.12
N PHE A 150 -11.31 18.24 -4.00
CA PHE A 150 -11.34 18.87 -2.68
C PHE A 150 -9.98 19.46 -2.30
N LEU A 151 -8.87 18.84 -2.69
CA LEU A 151 -7.51 19.34 -2.42
C LEU A 151 -7.18 20.64 -3.17
N ASN A 152 -7.85 20.95 -4.29
CA ASN A 152 -7.67 22.22 -5.01
C ASN A 152 -7.86 23.47 -4.14
N LYS A 153 -8.54 23.38 -2.99
CA LYS A 153 -8.69 24.49 -2.05
C LYS A 153 -7.37 24.87 -1.35
N TYR A 154 -6.35 24.03 -1.44
CA TYR A 154 -5.01 24.27 -0.95
C TYR A 154 -4.08 24.81 -2.06
N ASP A 155 -4.54 24.96 -3.29
CA ASP A 155 -3.69 25.55 -4.32
C ASP A 155 -3.46 27.05 -4.07
N GLY A 156 -2.20 27.50 -4.20
CA GLY A 156 -1.85 28.92 -4.24
C GLY A 156 -1.83 29.66 -2.89
N HIS A 157 -1.81 28.95 -1.76
CA HIS A 157 -1.51 29.59 -0.46
C HIS A 157 -0.01 29.91 -0.33
N ASP A 158 0.31 30.94 0.47
CA ASP A 158 1.68 31.40 0.74
C ASP A 158 2.54 30.29 1.36
N GLU A 159 3.84 30.26 1.07
CA GLU A 159 4.79 29.27 1.62
C GLU A 159 4.71 29.22 3.15
N ASN A 160 4.52 30.36 3.82
CA ASN A 160 4.36 30.45 5.28
C ASN A 160 3.17 29.66 5.85
N PHE A 161 2.21 29.27 5.00
CA PHE A 161 1.07 28.42 5.35
C PHE A 161 1.46 26.95 5.57
N TYR A 162 2.53 26.49 4.91
CA TYR A 162 2.92 25.08 4.86
C TYR A 162 4.11 24.71 5.75
N TRP A 163 4.94 25.70 6.12
CA TRP A 163 6.12 25.50 6.99
C TRP A 163 5.82 25.46 8.49
N ASP A 164 4.70 26.03 8.94
CA ASP A 164 4.43 26.27 10.37
C ASP A 164 3.53 25.19 10.99
N ILE A 165 4.11 24.36 11.86
CA ILE A 165 3.37 23.32 12.59
C ILE A 165 2.21 23.87 13.43
N GLU A 166 2.33 25.09 13.97
CA GLU A 166 1.27 25.70 14.77
C GLU A 166 0.07 26.11 13.91
N GLN A 167 0.32 26.44 12.63
CA GLN A 167 -0.74 26.61 11.64
C GLN A 167 -1.38 25.26 11.30
N LEU A 168 -0.61 24.20 11.05
CA LEU A 168 -1.19 22.87 10.82
C LEU A 168 -2.04 22.37 12.00
N LYS A 169 -1.67 22.73 13.24
CA LYS A 169 -2.43 22.38 14.45
C LYS A 169 -3.76 23.13 14.54
N SER A 170 -3.76 24.42 14.25
CA SER A 170 -4.88 25.33 14.55
C SER A 170 -5.77 25.66 13.35
N ASN A 171 -5.32 25.39 12.12
CA ASN A 171 -6.01 25.80 10.91
C ASN A 171 -7.25 24.92 10.62
N PRO A 172 -8.46 25.51 10.54
CA PRO A 172 -9.69 24.76 10.31
C PRO A 172 -9.75 24.08 8.94
N LEU A 173 -9.08 24.61 7.91
CA LEU A 173 -8.99 23.94 6.61
C LEU A 173 -8.23 22.62 6.76
N TRP A 174 -7.14 22.62 7.51
CA TRP A 174 -6.31 21.42 7.70
C TRP A 174 -6.99 20.38 8.60
N GLU A 175 -7.82 20.82 9.55
CA GLU A 175 -8.69 19.89 10.29
C GLU A 175 -9.71 19.23 9.36
N GLU A 176 -10.27 19.98 8.41
CA GLU A 176 -11.16 19.44 7.39
C GLU A 176 -10.43 18.43 6.49
N LEU A 177 -9.16 18.66 6.12
CA LEU A 177 -8.33 17.67 5.40
C LEU A 177 -8.31 16.33 6.13
N ARG A 178 -7.98 16.36 7.42
CA ARG A 178 -7.85 15.14 8.24
C ARG A 178 -9.15 14.35 8.24
N VAL A 179 -10.28 15.03 8.41
CA VAL A 179 -11.60 14.40 8.42
C VAL A 179 -11.92 13.78 7.05
N GLN A 180 -11.72 14.52 5.96
CA GLN A 180 -12.00 14.00 4.62
C GLN A 180 -11.09 12.83 4.25
N ALA A 181 -9.81 12.89 4.59
CA ALA A 181 -8.87 11.79 4.37
C ALA A 181 -9.33 10.50 5.09
N LYS A 182 -9.81 10.59 6.35
CA LYS A 182 -10.38 9.43 7.07
C LYS A 182 -11.58 8.83 6.36
N ILE A 183 -12.47 9.68 5.85
CA ILE A 183 -13.67 9.24 5.11
C ILE A 183 -13.26 8.49 3.84
N VAL A 184 -12.32 9.05 3.07
CA VAL A 184 -11.80 8.40 1.84
C VAL A 184 -11.18 7.06 2.16
N ILE A 185 -10.34 6.96 3.20
CA ILE A 185 -9.72 5.69 3.61
C ILE A 185 -10.80 4.63 3.88
N SER A 186 -11.82 4.99 4.67
CA SER A 186 -12.92 4.09 5.02
C SER A 186 -13.71 3.64 3.79
N GLN A 187 -14.03 4.56 2.87
CA GLN A 187 -14.88 4.24 1.72
C GLN A 187 -14.14 3.48 0.61
N VAL A 188 -12.85 3.77 0.41
CA VAL A 188 -12.05 3.19 -0.68
C VAL A 188 -11.45 1.85 -0.27
N PHE A 189 -10.90 1.74 0.94
CA PHE A 189 -10.14 0.56 1.35
C PHE A 189 -10.90 -0.36 2.31
N GLY A 190 -11.82 0.18 3.11
CA GLY A 190 -12.68 -0.61 4.01
C GLY A 190 -11.93 -1.39 5.09
N MET A 191 -10.66 -1.04 5.35
CA MET A 191 -9.77 -1.68 6.32
C MET A 191 -9.06 -0.61 7.13
N ILE A 192 -8.70 -0.95 8.37
CA ILE A 192 -7.92 -0.08 9.24
C ILE A 192 -6.45 -0.42 9.06
N TYR A 193 -5.63 0.62 8.89
CA TYR A 193 -4.19 0.47 8.73
C TYR A 193 -3.46 1.41 9.69
N ARG A 194 -2.23 1.04 10.04
CA ARG A 194 -1.25 1.91 10.68
C ARG A 194 0.07 1.89 9.93
N ILE A 195 0.88 2.92 10.12
CA ILE A 195 2.23 3.00 9.53
C ILE A 195 3.25 2.78 10.65
N GLU A 196 4.16 1.83 10.44
CA GLU A 196 5.38 1.69 11.24
C GLU A 196 6.53 2.40 10.53
N ILE A 197 7.26 3.24 11.27
CA ILE A 197 8.39 4.02 10.74
C ILE A 197 9.69 3.59 11.44
N GLU A 198 10.74 3.36 10.65
CA GLU A 198 12.12 3.22 11.11
C GLU A 198 12.96 4.36 10.50
N ARG A 199 13.59 5.18 11.35
CA ARG A 199 14.49 6.26 10.93
C ARG A 199 15.94 5.97 11.29
N LYS A 200 16.85 6.27 10.38
CA LYS A 200 18.29 6.23 10.59
C LYS A 200 18.92 7.51 10.08
N ASN A 201 19.62 8.20 10.96
CA ASN A 201 20.32 9.42 10.62
C ASN A 201 21.80 9.12 10.39
N GLU A 202 22.35 9.64 9.32
CA GLU A 202 23.77 9.59 9.02
C GLU A 202 24.31 10.98 8.68
N LEU A 203 25.58 11.21 9.01
CA LEU A 203 26.30 12.40 8.58
C LEU A 203 27.15 12.03 7.38
N VAL A 204 26.81 12.59 6.21
CA VAL A 204 27.57 12.42 4.98
C VAL A 204 28.05 13.80 4.54
N ASP A 205 29.37 13.97 4.46
CA ASP A 205 30.01 15.24 4.09
C ASP A 205 29.52 16.45 4.90
N GLY A 206 29.25 16.25 6.19
CA GLY A 206 28.77 17.29 7.10
C GLY A 206 27.28 17.65 6.95
N LYS A 207 26.54 16.95 6.08
CA LYS A 207 25.08 17.06 5.95
C LYS A 207 24.40 15.93 6.70
N LEU A 208 23.36 16.25 7.46
CA LEU A 208 22.49 15.26 8.06
C LEU A 208 21.59 14.67 6.98
N ILE A 209 21.69 13.36 6.75
CA ILE A 209 20.80 12.61 5.86
C ILE A 209 19.94 11.71 6.74
N GLU A 210 18.62 11.82 6.58
CA GLU A 210 17.64 10.95 7.24
C GLU A 210 17.20 9.86 6.26
N HIS A 211 17.38 8.60 6.66
CA HIS A 211 16.84 7.43 5.98
C HIS A 211 15.57 6.97 6.68
N THR A 212 14.44 7.10 5.98
CA THR A 212 13.13 6.70 6.50
C THR A 212 12.62 5.46 5.79
N ARG A 213 12.30 4.42 6.55
CA ARG A 213 11.62 3.22 6.06
C ARG A 213 10.22 3.16 6.67
N ARG A 214 9.20 3.10 5.82
CA ARG A 214 7.79 2.99 6.22
C ARG A 214 7.27 1.60 5.91
N LYS A 215 6.37 1.10 6.74
CA LYS A 215 5.67 -0.18 6.50
C LYS A 215 4.21 -0.04 6.88
N LEU A 216 3.33 -0.42 5.95
CA LEU A 216 1.89 -0.45 6.18
C LEU A 216 1.53 -1.74 6.91
N ILE A 217 0.78 -1.62 8.00
CA ILE A 217 0.29 -2.74 8.81
C ILE A 217 -1.23 -2.67 8.82
N GLU A 218 -1.86 -3.73 8.34
CA GLU A 218 -3.31 -3.93 8.48
C GLU A 218 -3.63 -4.25 9.95
N VAL A 219 -4.54 -3.48 10.53
CA VAL A 219 -5.04 -3.68 11.88
C VAL A 219 -6.31 -4.51 11.76
N LYS A 220 -6.24 -5.77 12.17
CA LYS A 220 -7.45 -6.56 12.40
C LYS A 220 -8.14 -5.93 13.61
N ASP A 221 -9.45 -5.65 13.51
CA ASP A 221 -10.24 -5.23 14.67
C ASP A 221 -9.97 -6.20 15.83
N GLU A 222 -9.18 -5.78 16.83
CA GLU A 222 -9.38 -6.29 18.17
C GLU A 222 -10.71 -5.70 18.61
N VAL A 223 -11.78 -6.45 18.34
CA VAL A 223 -13.10 -6.15 18.90
C VAL A 223 -12.90 -5.98 20.42
N PRO A 224 -13.36 -4.86 21.02
CA PRO A 224 -13.31 -4.67 22.47
C PRO A 224 -13.98 -5.81 23.24
#